data_AF-A0A176S173-F1
#
_entry.id   AF-A0A176S173-F1
#
_cell.length_a   1.000
_cell.length_b   1.000
_cell.length_c   1.000
_cell.angle_alpha   90.00
_cell.angle_beta   90.00
_cell.angle_gamma   90.00
#
_symmetry.space_group_name_H-M   'P 1'
#
loop_
_entity.id
_entity.type
_entity.pdbx_description
1 polymer ?
#
loop_
_entity_poly.entity_id
_entity_poly.type
_entity_poly.pdbx_seq_one_letter_code
_entity_poly.pdbx_strand_id
1 'polypeptide(L)'
;QHQAWQVKLGSFADKFLRLLEHGSHVLEAFRLAEDMILENPTDFNEQAPWLDDNGDGQYLHNDGALAANIFIGGEGLSQAPPPVITQVSPRSTLAENVSTAKLWVKTSPSGSSGDIYKVQAVLVNPNYVLSDYQGEGTDFSRIELDLEYNQDQDRYEVDYDGFCTAGTWRILYQAQDTDGTWSDIATGEVQVQVQDCVNMHLNQFGYSTGEQLRVDMEVSGNAVVDMYVAIVFPEGFFITVSHPLEFSSPNGIVVYQANVEIA
;
A
#
# COMPACT_ATOMS: atom_id res chain seq x y z
N GLN A 1 22.99 -14.18 -4.52
CA GLN A 1 22.22 -12.99 -4.15
C GLN A 1 21.28 -12.72 -5.31
N HIS A 2 20.01 -13.09 -5.17
CA HIS A 2 19.00 -12.89 -6.21
C HIS A 2 18.04 -11.83 -5.67
N GLN A 3 18.34 -10.56 -5.98
CA GLN A 3 17.45 -9.44 -5.68
C GLN A 3 16.08 -9.72 -6.29
N ALA A 4 15.03 -9.75 -5.46
CA ALA A 4 13.66 -9.81 -5.94
C ALA A 4 13.34 -8.56 -6.79
N TRP A 5 12.79 -8.76 -7.98
CA TRP A 5 12.56 -7.76 -9.04
C TRP A 5 11.31 -6.88 -8.84
N GLN A 6 11.01 -6.46 -7.62
CA GLN A 6 9.87 -5.56 -7.37
C GLN A 6 10.41 -4.20 -6.93
N VAL A 7 10.33 -3.22 -7.83
CA VAL A 7 10.75 -1.85 -7.57
C VAL A 7 9.63 -1.09 -6.87
N LYS A 8 10.01 -0.20 -5.95
CA LYS A 8 9.17 0.63 -5.05
C LYS A 8 8.10 1.51 -5.74
N LEU A 9 7.98 1.47 -7.07
CA LEU A 9 7.05 2.25 -7.91
C LEU A 9 6.18 1.35 -8.83
N GLY A 10 6.30 0.01 -8.72
CA GLY A 10 5.82 -0.96 -9.71
C GLY A 10 6.97 -1.46 -10.59
N SER A 11 6.87 -2.66 -11.15
CA SER A 11 7.88 -3.22 -12.07
C SER A 11 7.49 -2.98 -13.54
N PHE A 12 8.47 -3.15 -14.45
CA PHE A 12 8.18 -3.19 -15.89
C PHE A 12 7.04 -4.15 -16.20
N ALA A 13 7.09 -5.35 -15.62
CA ALA A 13 6.06 -6.38 -15.82
C ALA A 13 4.69 -5.92 -15.34
N ASP A 14 4.60 -5.21 -14.21
CA ASP A 14 3.31 -4.74 -13.67
C ASP A 14 2.65 -3.71 -14.61
N LYS A 15 3.43 -2.76 -15.14
CA LYS A 15 2.92 -1.75 -16.10
C LYS A 15 2.61 -2.40 -17.45
N PHE A 16 3.51 -3.26 -17.94
CA PHE A 16 3.37 -3.97 -19.22
C PHE A 16 2.14 -4.87 -19.25
N LEU A 17 2.00 -5.76 -18.27
CA LEU A 17 0.88 -6.70 -18.19
C LEU A 17 -0.45 -5.96 -18.02
N ARG A 18 -0.50 -4.91 -17.19
CA ARG A 18 -1.70 -4.09 -17.03
C ARG A 18 -2.16 -3.47 -18.36
N LEU A 19 -1.24 -2.93 -19.15
CA LEU A 19 -1.57 -2.33 -20.44
C LEU A 19 -2.04 -3.39 -21.45
N LEU A 20 -1.43 -4.56 -21.44
CA LEU A 20 -1.90 -5.70 -22.25
C LEU A 20 -3.30 -6.16 -21.84
N GLU A 21 -3.58 -6.26 -20.54
CA GLU A 21 -4.91 -6.60 -20.00
C GLU A 21 -5.97 -5.59 -20.40
N HIS A 22 -5.59 -4.32 -20.59
CA HIS A 22 -6.46 -3.25 -21.07
C HIS A 22 -6.57 -3.19 -22.61
N GLY A 23 -5.93 -4.14 -23.30
CA GLY A 23 -6.03 -4.32 -24.74
C GLY A 23 -5.20 -3.34 -25.56
N SER A 24 -4.16 -2.73 -24.97
CA SER A 24 -3.06 -2.16 -25.75
C SER A 24 -2.36 -3.26 -26.54
N HIS A 25 -1.88 -2.94 -27.73
CA HIS A 25 -1.01 -3.85 -28.46
C HIS A 25 0.37 -3.92 -27.78
N VAL A 26 1.11 -5.01 -28.01
CA VAL A 26 2.40 -5.29 -27.36
C VAL A 26 3.38 -4.13 -27.45
N LEU A 27 3.46 -3.44 -28.58
CA LEU A 27 4.37 -2.29 -28.73
C LEU A 27 4.03 -1.11 -27.80
N GLU A 28 2.75 -0.75 -27.66
CA GLU A 28 2.34 0.39 -26.82
C GLU A 28 2.54 0.05 -25.35
N ALA A 29 2.10 -1.14 -24.96
CA ALA A 29 2.32 -1.66 -23.61
C ALA A 29 3.81 -1.66 -23.25
N PHE A 30 4.67 -2.11 -24.17
CA PHE A 30 6.12 -2.14 -23.99
C PHE A 30 6.69 -0.74 -23.81
N ARG A 31 6.39 0.20 -24.72
CA ARG A 31 6.93 1.57 -24.68
C ARG A 31 6.53 2.32 -23.42
N LEU A 32 5.27 2.25 -23.03
CA LEU A 32 4.80 2.93 -21.81
C LEU A 32 5.39 2.31 -20.53
N ALA A 33 5.65 1.00 -20.54
CA ALA A 33 6.37 0.35 -19.46
C ALA A 33 7.87 0.70 -19.48
N GLU A 34 8.49 0.82 -20.65
CA GLU A 34 9.87 1.25 -20.85
C GLU A 34 10.07 2.70 -20.36
N ASP A 35 9.19 3.62 -20.76
CA ASP A 35 9.21 5.02 -20.34
C ASP A 35 9.19 5.13 -18.80
N MET A 36 8.34 4.34 -18.11
CA MET A 36 8.31 4.29 -16.65
C MET A 36 9.67 3.93 -16.04
N ILE A 37 10.40 2.99 -16.64
CA ILE A 37 11.73 2.57 -16.19
C ILE A 37 12.76 3.67 -16.46
N LEU A 38 12.76 4.21 -17.69
CA LEU A 38 13.74 5.20 -18.15
C LEU A 38 13.59 6.55 -17.44
N GLU A 39 12.36 6.95 -17.07
CA GLU A 39 12.09 8.19 -16.34
C GLU A 39 12.50 8.12 -14.85
N ASN A 40 12.72 6.91 -14.31
CA ASN A 40 13.04 6.68 -12.90
C ASN A 40 14.35 5.89 -12.72
N PRO A 41 15.48 6.33 -13.30
CA PRO A 41 16.71 5.51 -13.40
C PRO A 41 17.29 5.12 -12.03
N THR A 42 17.14 5.96 -11.01
CA THR A 42 17.60 5.70 -9.65
C THR A 42 16.84 4.54 -8.99
N ASP A 43 15.53 4.43 -9.26
CA ASP A 43 14.68 3.39 -8.66
C ASP A 43 14.84 2.04 -9.40
N PHE A 44 15.16 2.08 -10.69
CA PHE A 44 15.30 0.90 -11.54
C PHE A 44 16.75 0.53 -11.88
N ASN A 45 17.74 1.06 -11.16
CA ASN A 45 19.17 0.79 -11.36
C ASN A 45 19.62 0.93 -12.83
N GLU A 46 19.16 1.98 -13.50
CA GLU A 46 19.52 2.29 -14.90
C GLU A 46 19.20 1.16 -15.90
N GLN A 47 18.15 0.36 -15.62
CA GLN A 47 17.66 -0.63 -16.58
C GLN A 47 17.14 0.03 -17.86
N ALA A 48 17.37 -0.63 -19.00
CA ALA A 48 16.85 -0.25 -20.30
C ALA A 48 16.20 -1.48 -20.95
N PRO A 49 14.88 -1.65 -20.81
CA PRO A 49 14.13 -2.75 -21.45
C PRO A 49 14.33 -2.75 -22.97
N TRP A 50 14.51 -3.92 -23.58
CA TRP A 50 14.67 -4.07 -25.04
C TRP A 50 13.54 -4.90 -25.64
N LEU A 51 13.06 -4.50 -26.81
CA LEU A 51 12.09 -5.23 -27.61
C LEU A 51 12.73 -5.64 -28.93
N ASP A 52 13.04 -6.93 -29.09
CA ASP A 52 13.41 -7.52 -30.37
C ASP A 52 12.21 -8.34 -30.85
N ASP A 53 11.45 -7.78 -31.80
CA ASP A 53 10.26 -8.46 -32.36
C ASP A 53 10.55 -9.13 -33.70
N ASN A 54 11.72 -8.87 -34.30
CA ASN A 54 12.11 -9.39 -35.60
C ASN A 54 13.09 -10.59 -35.52
N GLY A 55 13.67 -10.83 -34.34
CA GLY A 55 14.56 -11.94 -34.01
C GLY A 55 16.01 -11.76 -34.45
N ASP A 56 16.48 -10.54 -34.70
CA ASP A 56 17.87 -10.24 -35.09
C ASP A 56 18.83 -10.04 -33.91
N GLY A 57 18.30 -10.04 -32.68
CA GLY A 57 19.06 -9.86 -31.44
C GLY A 57 19.52 -8.43 -31.20
N GLN A 58 18.96 -7.45 -31.90
CA GLN A 58 19.25 -6.02 -31.73
C GLN A 58 17.97 -5.28 -31.34
N TYR A 59 18.10 -4.21 -30.56
CA TYR A 59 16.98 -3.31 -30.28
C TYR A 59 17.19 -2.01 -31.06
N LEU A 60 16.52 -1.90 -32.20
CA LEU A 60 16.72 -0.83 -33.19
C LEU A 60 15.38 -0.29 -33.70
N HIS A 61 15.45 0.74 -34.55
CA HIS A 61 14.26 1.41 -35.11
C HIS A 61 13.35 0.49 -35.97
N ASN A 62 13.88 -0.63 -36.47
CA ASN A 62 13.11 -1.64 -37.18
C ASN A 62 12.27 -2.54 -36.26
N ASP A 63 12.49 -2.51 -34.95
CA ASP A 63 11.67 -3.24 -33.99
C ASP A 63 10.35 -2.53 -33.69
N GLY A 64 9.34 -3.34 -33.40
CA GLY A 64 8.00 -2.92 -32.99
C GLY A 64 6.94 -3.08 -34.06
N ALA A 65 7.32 -3.32 -35.32
CA ALA A 65 6.35 -3.47 -36.41
C ALA A 65 5.45 -4.71 -36.23
N LEU A 66 6.00 -5.81 -35.72
CA LEU A 66 5.23 -7.02 -35.41
C LEU A 66 4.47 -6.82 -34.10
N ALA A 67 5.12 -6.27 -33.07
CA ALA A 67 4.51 -6.01 -31.76
C ALA A 67 3.34 -5.00 -31.80
N ALA A 68 3.31 -4.09 -32.77
CA ALA A 68 2.20 -3.14 -32.97
C ALA A 68 0.89 -3.81 -33.42
N ASN A 69 0.96 -5.05 -33.89
CA ASN A 69 -0.19 -5.78 -34.43
C ASN A 69 -0.60 -6.98 -33.55
N ILE A 70 0.01 -7.14 -32.37
CA ILE A 70 -0.25 -8.25 -31.45
C ILE A 70 -0.98 -7.74 -30.22
N PHE A 71 -2.09 -8.40 -29.89
CA PHE A 71 -2.88 -8.17 -28.69
C PHE A 71 -2.94 -9.46 -27.87
N ILE A 72 -2.99 -9.35 -26.54
CA ILE A 72 -3.29 -10.47 -25.66
C ILE A 72 -4.72 -10.29 -25.16
N GLY A 73 -5.60 -11.28 -25.38
CA GLY A 73 -7.01 -11.23 -24.94
C GLY A 73 -7.99 -10.54 -25.90
N GLY A 74 -7.51 -9.74 -26.86
CA GLY A 74 -8.30 -9.05 -27.90
C GLY A 74 -7.97 -7.56 -28.01
N GLU A 75 -8.49 -6.86 -29.02
CA GLU A 75 -8.45 -5.38 -29.05
C GLU A 75 -9.33 -4.87 -27.90
N GLY A 76 -8.74 -4.11 -26.97
CA GLY A 76 -9.44 -3.60 -25.79
C GLY A 76 -10.57 -2.66 -26.20
N LEU A 77 -11.81 -3.05 -25.94
CA LEU A 77 -12.97 -2.15 -26.00
C LEU A 77 -13.07 -1.36 -24.68
N SER A 78 -12.01 -0.66 -24.29
CA SER A 78 -12.13 0.33 -23.21
C SER A 78 -12.78 1.57 -23.82
N GLN A 79 -14.08 1.75 -23.60
CA GLN A 79 -14.87 2.86 -24.14
C GLN A 79 -14.58 4.20 -23.43
N ALA A 80 -13.97 4.15 -22.24
CA ALA A 80 -13.67 5.31 -21.41
C ALA A 80 -12.19 5.33 -21.01
N PRO A 81 -11.53 6.50 -21.00
CA PRO A 81 -10.16 6.60 -20.51
C PRO A 81 -10.09 6.20 -19.01
N PRO A 82 -8.96 5.62 -18.55
CA PRO A 82 -8.76 5.31 -17.15
C PRO A 82 -9.00 6.52 -16.25
N PRO A 83 -9.42 6.32 -14.99
CA PRO A 83 -9.56 7.42 -14.05
C PRO A 83 -8.21 8.07 -13.78
N VAL A 84 -8.23 9.37 -13.46
CA VAL A 84 -7.03 10.17 -13.18
C VAL A 84 -7.11 10.71 -11.77
N ILE A 85 -6.04 10.58 -10.99
CA ILE A 85 -5.90 11.28 -9.71
C ILE A 85 -5.47 12.72 -10.01
N THR A 86 -6.33 13.68 -9.74
CA THR A 86 -6.12 15.10 -10.06
C THR A 86 -5.48 15.89 -8.92
N GLN A 87 -5.62 15.40 -7.68
CA GLN A 87 -5.04 16.03 -6.51
C GLN A 87 -4.73 15.00 -5.43
N VAL A 88 -3.63 15.19 -4.72
CA VAL A 88 -3.22 14.40 -3.57
C VAL A 88 -3.13 15.31 -2.34
N SER A 89 -3.40 14.75 -1.17
CA SER A 89 -3.18 15.42 0.12
C SER A 89 -1.78 16.06 0.18
N PRO A 90 -1.66 17.33 0.58
CA PRO A 90 -0.36 17.97 0.74
C PRO A 90 0.55 17.18 1.67
N ARG A 91 1.86 17.27 1.43
CA ARG A 91 2.87 16.72 2.35
C ARG A 91 2.64 17.28 3.75
N SER A 92 2.61 16.41 4.75
CA SER A 92 2.42 16.80 6.14
C SER A 92 3.59 16.33 6.99
N THR A 93 3.83 17.04 8.09
CA THR A 93 4.74 16.60 9.14
C THR A 93 3.93 16.45 10.41
N LEU A 94 3.90 15.24 10.96
CA LEU A 94 3.22 14.98 12.21
C LEU A 94 4.02 15.59 13.36
N ALA A 95 3.29 16.17 14.31
CA ALA A 95 3.90 16.65 15.55
C ALA A 95 4.41 15.47 16.39
N GLU A 96 5.28 15.76 17.37
CA GLU A 96 5.71 14.75 18.34
C GLU A 96 4.49 14.08 19.00
N ASN A 97 4.54 12.75 19.13
CA ASN A 97 3.48 11.92 19.71
C ASN A 97 2.13 11.97 18.99
N VAL A 98 2.10 12.33 17.69
CA VAL A 98 0.93 12.22 16.83
C VAL A 98 1.20 11.17 15.75
N SER A 99 0.48 10.05 15.78
CA SER A 99 0.56 8.98 14.75
C SER A 99 -0.57 9.02 13.75
N THR A 100 -1.48 10.01 13.85
CA THR A 100 -2.67 10.09 13.01
C THR A 100 -2.51 11.13 11.91
N ALA A 101 -2.80 10.73 10.67
CA ALA A 101 -2.93 11.64 9.54
C ALA A 101 -4.15 11.28 8.68
N LYS A 102 -4.81 12.32 8.17
CA LYS A 102 -5.84 12.18 7.14
C LYS A 102 -5.20 12.13 5.76
N LEU A 103 -5.40 11.01 5.07
CA LEU A 103 -4.94 10.77 3.71
C LEU A 103 -6.11 11.00 2.75
N TRP A 104 -5.88 11.68 1.62
CA TRP A 104 -6.96 11.95 0.67
C TRP A 104 -6.48 12.21 -0.75
N VAL A 105 -7.35 11.94 -1.72
CA VAL A 105 -7.14 12.24 -3.14
C VAL A 105 -8.43 12.71 -3.82
N LYS A 106 -8.29 13.48 -4.90
CA LYS A 106 -9.38 13.78 -5.85
C LYS A 106 -9.17 13.04 -7.15
N THR A 107 -10.26 12.63 -7.78
CA THR A 107 -10.26 11.87 -9.04
C THR A 107 -11.02 12.60 -10.13
N SER A 108 -10.73 12.25 -11.38
CA SER A 108 -11.55 12.54 -12.56
C SER A 108 -11.76 11.21 -13.31
N PRO A 109 -13.01 10.75 -13.49
CA PRO A 109 -14.26 11.37 -13.01
C PRO A 109 -14.32 11.44 -11.47
N SER A 110 -15.11 12.39 -10.95
CA SER A 110 -15.32 12.54 -9.49
C SER A 110 -16.08 11.32 -8.98
N GLY A 111 -15.86 10.93 -7.71
CA GLY A 111 -16.60 9.84 -7.07
C GLY A 111 -18.13 10.03 -7.06
N SER A 112 -18.62 11.27 -7.21
CA SER A 112 -20.06 11.55 -7.35
C SER A 112 -20.67 11.05 -8.67
N SER A 113 -19.86 10.80 -9.69
CA SER A 113 -20.31 10.27 -10.98
C SER A 113 -20.82 8.83 -10.89
N GLY A 114 -20.34 8.06 -9.90
CA GLY A 114 -20.55 6.61 -9.82
C GLY A 114 -19.63 5.80 -10.73
N ASP A 115 -18.72 6.44 -11.47
CA ASP A 115 -17.81 5.77 -12.42
C ASP A 115 -16.55 5.21 -11.74
N ILE A 116 -16.35 5.50 -10.44
CA ILE A 116 -15.20 5.00 -9.65
C ILE A 116 -15.67 3.88 -8.73
N TYR A 117 -15.11 2.68 -8.92
CA TYR A 117 -15.39 1.51 -8.11
C TYR A 117 -14.63 1.53 -6.79
N LYS A 118 -13.33 1.85 -6.83
CA LYS A 118 -12.45 1.75 -5.67
C LYS A 118 -11.36 2.82 -5.70
N VAL A 119 -10.98 3.34 -4.54
CA VAL A 119 -9.75 4.11 -4.35
C VAL A 119 -8.97 3.52 -3.20
N GLN A 120 -7.67 3.32 -3.39
CA GLN A 120 -6.81 2.76 -2.36
C GLN A 120 -5.54 3.58 -2.15
N ALA A 121 -4.99 3.48 -0.94
CA ALA A 121 -3.68 3.96 -0.56
C ALA A 121 -2.83 2.80 -0.07
N VAL A 122 -1.58 2.76 -0.54
CA VAL A 122 -0.56 1.82 -0.09
C VAL A 122 0.49 2.61 0.66
N LEU A 123 0.70 2.28 1.93
CA LEU A 123 1.68 2.94 2.79
C LEU A 123 2.98 2.14 2.80
N VAL A 124 4.07 2.81 2.47
CA VAL A 124 5.43 2.26 2.48
C VAL A 124 6.16 2.81 3.69
N ASN A 125 6.48 1.92 4.62
CA ASN A 125 7.21 2.25 5.85
C ASN A 125 8.62 2.81 5.53
N PRO A 126 9.10 3.86 6.22
CA PRO A 126 10.45 4.41 6.07
C PRO A 126 11.57 3.36 6.19
N ASN A 127 11.39 2.39 7.09
CA ASN A 127 12.33 1.31 7.34
C ASN A 127 12.07 0.09 6.47
N TYR A 128 11.17 0.17 5.47
CA TYR A 128 10.92 -0.94 4.56
C TYR A 128 12.19 -1.27 3.77
N VAL A 129 12.80 -2.40 4.15
CA VAL A 129 13.90 -3.02 3.43
C VAL A 129 13.30 -4.06 2.49
N LEU A 130 13.61 -3.94 1.20
CA LEU A 130 13.36 -5.00 0.24
C LEU A 130 14.19 -6.22 0.64
N SER A 131 13.57 -7.18 1.33
CA SER A 131 14.17 -8.49 1.59
C SER A 131 13.84 -9.45 0.46
N ASP A 132 14.80 -10.32 0.11
CA ASP A 132 14.54 -11.45 -0.79
C ASP A 132 13.35 -12.26 -0.26
N TYR A 133 12.49 -12.76 -1.15
CA TYR A 133 11.36 -13.62 -0.79
C TYR A 133 11.84 -14.78 0.12
N GLN A 134 11.41 -14.78 1.39
CA GLN A 134 11.72 -15.78 2.40
C GLN A 134 10.55 -16.78 2.61
N GLY A 135 9.67 -16.96 1.63
CA GLY A 135 8.45 -17.76 1.82
C GLY A 135 7.52 -17.10 2.85
N GLU A 136 7.06 -17.86 3.83
CA GLU A 136 6.16 -17.38 4.92
C GLU A 136 6.81 -16.33 5.84
N GLY A 137 8.15 -16.24 5.85
CA GLY A 137 8.88 -15.21 6.61
C GLY A 137 9.08 -13.90 5.84
N THR A 138 8.53 -13.77 4.63
CA THR A 138 8.62 -12.52 3.86
C THR A 138 7.72 -11.49 4.50
N ASP A 139 8.30 -10.34 4.87
CA ASP A 139 7.53 -9.23 5.38
C ASP A 139 6.74 -8.56 4.25
N PHE A 140 5.48 -8.98 4.13
CA PHE A 140 4.49 -8.37 3.26
C PHE A 140 3.66 -7.31 3.98
N SER A 141 4.19 -6.63 5.02
CA SER A 141 3.49 -5.57 5.77
C SER A 141 3.22 -4.30 4.93
N ARG A 142 2.77 -4.47 3.70
CA ARG A 142 2.20 -3.45 2.85
C ARG A 142 0.84 -3.11 3.44
N ILE A 143 0.75 -1.94 4.04
CA ILE A 143 -0.49 -1.45 4.61
C ILE A 143 -1.32 -0.90 3.46
N GLU A 144 -2.38 -1.61 3.10
CA GLU A 144 -3.34 -1.20 2.08
C GLU A 144 -4.61 -0.67 2.77
N LEU A 145 -5.01 0.53 2.40
CA LEU A 145 -6.18 1.21 2.93
C LEU A 145 -7.16 1.51 1.80
N ASP A 146 -8.42 1.19 2.01
CA ASP A 146 -9.50 1.62 1.15
C ASP A 146 -9.94 3.03 1.58
N LEU A 147 -10.10 3.94 0.62
CA LEU A 147 -10.51 5.32 0.90
C LEU A 147 -12.02 5.46 0.66
N GLU A 148 -12.70 6.13 1.57
CA GLU A 148 -14.13 6.38 1.49
C GLU A 148 -14.41 7.72 0.78
N TYR A 149 -15.47 7.77 0.00
CA TYR A 149 -15.85 8.97 -0.72
C TYR A 149 -16.57 9.98 0.19
N ASN A 150 -15.98 11.16 0.37
CA ASN A 150 -16.58 12.30 1.06
C ASN A 150 -17.24 13.26 0.06
N GLN A 151 -18.58 13.29 0.06
CA GLN A 151 -19.39 14.11 -0.85
C GLN A 151 -19.22 15.62 -0.62
N ASP A 152 -19.01 16.06 0.61
CA ASP A 152 -18.91 17.50 0.95
C ASP A 152 -17.62 18.13 0.43
N GLN A 153 -16.55 17.33 0.37
CA GLN A 153 -15.23 17.78 -0.05
C GLN A 153 -14.86 17.33 -1.47
N ASP A 154 -15.70 16.51 -2.09
CA ASP A 154 -15.52 15.90 -3.41
C ASP A 154 -14.14 15.22 -3.51
N ARG A 155 -13.88 14.28 -2.58
CA ARG A 155 -12.61 13.56 -2.47
C ARG A 155 -12.78 12.21 -1.79
N TYR A 156 -11.85 11.31 -2.04
CA TYR A 156 -11.70 10.06 -1.30
C TYR A 156 -10.75 10.27 -0.13
N GLU A 157 -11.09 9.79 1.07
CA GLU A 157 -10.28 10.00 2.27
C GLU A 157 -10.32 8.83 3.26
N VAL A 158 -9.28 8.75 4.09
CA VAL A 158 -9.17 7.81 5.21
C VAL A 158 -8.32 8.44 6.32
N ASP A 159 -8.65 8.16 7.58
CA ASP A 159 -7.79 8.47 8.72
C ASP A 159 -6.93 7.25 9.05
N TYR A 160 -5.61 7.42 9.05
CA TYR A 160 -4.66 6.37 9.44
C TYR A 160 -3.91 6.81 10.69
N ASP A 161 -3.90 5.97 11.71
CA ASP A 161 -3.34 6.21 13.05
C ASP A 161 -2.10 5.38 13.39
N GLY A 162 -1.59 4.61 12.43
CA GLY A 162 -0.44 3.72 12.59
C GLY A 162 0.90 4.29 12.11
N PHE A 163 1.06 5.61 12.01
CA PHE A 163 2.35 6.21 11.63
C PHE A 163 3.37 6.08 12.76
N CYS A 164 3.97 4.90 12.89
CA CYS A 164 4.78 4.53 14.05
C CYS A 164 6.29 4.44 13.81
N THR A 165 6.72 4.64 12.57
CA THR A 165 8.14 4.63 12.23
C THR A 165 8.58 6.03 11.88
N ALA A 166 9.57 6.54 12.61
CA ALA A 166 10.17 7.83 12.31
C ALA A 166 10.77 7.83 10.90
N GLY A 167 10.58 8.94 10.17
CA GLY A 167 11.05 9.08 8.79
C GLY A 167 9.94 9.48 7.82
N THR A 168 10.26 9.38 6.53
CA THR A 168 9.35 9.75 5.45
C THR A 168 8.57 8.53 4.98
N TRP A 169 7.28 8.49 5.33
CA TRP A 169 6.36 7.50 4.77
C TRP A 169 5.98 7.91 3.36
N ARG A 170 6.12 6.98 2.41
CA ARG A 170 5.63 7.17 1.04
C ARG A 170 4.26 6.54 0.92
N ILE A 171 3.34 7.23 0.28
CA ILE A 171 1.98 6.77 0.07
C ILE A 171 1.72 6.70 -1.42
N LEU A 172 1.28 5.54 -1.90
CA LEU A 172 0.94 5.32 -3.32
C LEU A 172 -0.57 5.22 -3.43
N TYR A 173 -1.18 6.12 -4.19
CA TYR A 173 -2.62 6.17 -4.42
C TYR A 173 -2.96 5.67 -5.81
N GLN A 174 -4.06 4.92 -5.91
CA GLN A 174 -4.64 4.50 -7.19
C GLN A 174 -6.17 4.53 -7.10
N ALA A 175 -6.82 4.83 -8.21
CA ALA A 175 -8.26 4.74 -8.38
C ALA A 175 -8.59 3.69 -9.44
N GLN A 176 -9.68 2.96 -9.25
CA GLN A 176 -10.21 1.96 -10.16
C GLN A 176 -11.61 2.39 -10.61
N ASP A 177 -11.87 2.35 -11.92
CA ASP A 177 -13.22 2.56 -12.44
C ASP A 177 -14.10 1.30 -12.33
N THR A 178 -15.36 1.42 -12.73
CA THR A 178 -16.33 0.31 -12.74
C THR A 178 -16.03 -0.79 -13.75
N ASP A 179 -15.20 -0.51 -14.75
CA ASP A 179 -14.75 -1.48 -15.75
C ASP A 179 -13.51 -2.26 -15.27
N GLY A 180 -12.97 -1.87 -14.11
CA GLY A 180 -11.81 -2.49 -13.46
C GLY A 180 -10.47 -1.83 -13.83
N THR A 181 -10.47 -0.76 -14.61
CA THR A 181 -9.28 -0.04 -15.07
C THR A 181 -8.70 0.79 -13.93
N TRP A 182 -7.41 0.61 -13.66
CA TRP A 182 -6.68 1.41 -12.67
C TRP A 182 -6.03 2.65 -13.27
N SER A 183 -6.03 3.73 -12.49
CA SER A 183 -5.25 4.94 -12.75
C SER A 183 -3.75 4.67 -12.69
N ASP A 184 -2.98 5.63 -13.22
CA ASP A 184 -1.58 5.78 -12.84
C ASP A 184 -1.45 6.04 -11.32
N ILE A 185 -0.27 5.71 -10.78
CA ILE A 185 0.02 5.88 -9.36
C ILE A 185 0.30 7.35 -9.09
N ALA A 186 -0.43 7.94 -8.14
CA ALA A 186 -0.10 9.24 -7.57
C ALA A 186 0.60 9.05 -6.23
N THR A 187 1.59 9.90 -5.92
CA THR A 187 2.40 9.76 -4.70
C THR A 187 2.12 10.87 -3.69
N GLY A 188 1.99 10.51 -2.42
CA GLY A 188 2.00 11.42 -1.28
C GLY A 188 3.09 11.06 -0.26
N GLU A 189 3.30 11.94 0.71
CA GLU A 189 4.30 11.76 1.76
C GLU A 189 3.76 12.26 3.11
N VAL A 190 4.10 11.52 4.17
CA VAL A 190 3.91 11.95 5.56
C VAL A 190 5.24 11.82 6.29
N GLN A 191 5.71 12.91 6.87
CA GLN A 191 6.93 12.93 7.68
C GLN A 191 6.56 12.70 9.15
N VAL A 192 7.18 11.69 9.75
CA VAL A 192 6.96 11.29 11.14
C VAL A 192 8.23 11.57 11.94
N GLN A 193 8.09 12.25 13.07
CA GLN A 193 9.19 12.46 14.03
C GLN A 193 9.30 11.26 14.97
N VAL A 194 10.33 11.21 15.81
CA VAL A 194 10.45 10.15 16.84
C VAL A 194 9.16 10.08 17.64
N GLN A 195 8.62 8.87 17.80
CA GLN A 195 7.30 8.66 18.38
C GLN A 195 7.30 7.45 19.31
N ASP A 196 6.55 7.57 20.40
CA ASP A 196 6.15 6.45 21.23
C ASP A 196 5.05 5.65 20.50
N CYS A 197 5.32 4.39 20.20
CA CYS A 197 4.42 3.54 19.44
C CYS A 197 4.28 2.14 20.00
N VAL A 198 3.08 1.60 19.84
CA VAL A 198 2.69 0.25 20.23
C VAL A 198 2.29 -0.49 18.96
N ASN A 199 3.07 -1.52 18.59
CA ASN A 199 2.72 -2.46 17.54
C ASN A 199 2.18 -3.74 18.17
N MET A 200 1.06 -4.23 17.64
CA MET A 200 0.40 -5.44 18.11
C MET A 200 0.42 -6.47 16.99
N HIS A 201 0.94 -7.66 17.27
CA HIS A 201 0.97 -8.78 16.34
C HIS A 201 0.14 -9.93 16.89
N LEU A 202 -0.70 -10.48 16.01
CA LEU A 202 -1.44 -11.72 16.26
C LEU A 202 -0.77 -12.84 15.47
N ASN A 203 -0.80 -14.06 16.01
CA ASN A 203 -0.26 -15.22 15.29
C ASN A 203 -1.12 -15.64 14.09
N GLN A 204 -2.38 -15.23 14.03
CA GLN A 204 -3.31 -15.53 12.94
C GLN A 204 -4.51 -14.57 12.92
N PHE A 205 -5.18 -14.48 11.77
CA PHE A 205 -6.30 -13.55 11.52
C PHE A 205 -7.67 -14.07 11.95
N GLY A 206 -7.83 -15.37 12.16
CA GLY A 206 -9.08 -15.99 12.58
C GLY A 206 -8.82 -17.13 13.56
N TYR A 207 -9.73 -17.33 14.51
CA TYR A 207 -9.59 -18.34 15.57
C TYR A 207 -10.81 -19.25 15.62
N SER A 208 -10.56 -20.54 15.81
CA SER A 208 -11.54 -21.57 16.13
C SER A 208 -11.38 -22.06 17.57
N THR A 209 -12.43 -22.68 18.12
CA THR A 209 -12.40 -23.23 19.48
C THR A 209 -11.23 -24.21 19.66
N GLY A 210 -10.38 -23.95 20.65
CA GLY A 210 -9.22 -24.79 20.97
C GLY A 210 -7.90 -24.31 20.36
N GLU A 211 -7.92 -23.31 19.48
CA GLU A 211 -6.70 -22.66 18.97
C GLU A 211 -6.11 -21.71 20.00
N GLN A 212 -4.79 -21.58 19.99
CA GLN A 212 -4.07 -20.71 20.92
C GLN A 212 -3.98 -19.30 20.35
N LEU A 213 -4.58 -18.34 21.05
CA LEU A 213 -4.36 -16.92 20.83
C LEU A 213 -2.97 -16.52 21.36
N ARG A 214 -2.13 -15.99 20.48
CA ARG A 214 -0.88 -15.33 20.84
C ARG A 214 -0.94 -13.88 20.38
N VAL A 215 -0.65 -12.99 21.33
CA VAL A 215 -0.57 -11.55 21.12
C VAL A 215 0.85 -11.15 21.51
N ASP A 216 1.62 -10.65 20.55
CA ASP A 216 2.92 -10.04 20.80
C ASP A 216 2.75 -8.52 20.71
N MET A 217 3.24 -7.81 21.73
CA MET A 217 3.25 -6.35 21.76
C MET A 217 4.70 -5.88 21.68
N GLU A 218 5.00 -5.03 20.71
CA GLU A 218 6.26 -4.31 20.63
C GLU A 218 5.99 -2.84 20.95
N VAL A 219 6.76 -2.27 21.87
CA VAL A 219 6.64 -0.88 22.24
C VAL A 219 7.98 -0.20 22.00
N SER A 220 7.94 0.95 21.33
CA SER A 220 9.10 1.80 21.04
C SER A 220 8.81 3.21 21.49
N GLY A 221 9.82 3.97 21.90
CA GLY A 221 9.60 5.30 22.48
C GLY A 221 10.52 5.62 23.65
N ASN A 222 10.24 6.75 24.30
CA ASN A 222 10.90 7.18 25.53
C ASN A 222 9.86 7.73 26.50
N ALA A 223 9.11 6.81 27.11
CA ALA A 223 8.03 7.13 28.03
C ALA A 223 7.87 6.06 29.11
N VAL A 224 7.25 6.45 30.22
CA VAL A 224 6.76 5.53 31.25
C VAL A 224 5.26 5.40 31.07
N VAL A 225 4.79 4.19 30.75
CA VAL A 225 3.37 3.95 30.44
C VAL A 225 2.79 2.80 31.25
N ASP A 226 1.48 2.83 31.41
CA ASP A 226 0.70 1.67 31.83
C ASP A 226 0.15 0.98 30.58
N MET A 227 0.49 -0.29 30.38
CA MET A 227 0.04 -1.06 29.23
C MET A 227 -1.29 -1.75 29.53
N TYR A 228 -2.23 -1.64 28.60
CA TYR A 228 -3.52 -2.34 28.64
C TYR A 228 -3.66 -3.16 27.36
N VAL A 229 -4.10 -4.41 27.50
CA VAL A 229 -4.43 -5.28 26.37
C VAL A 229 -5.90 -5.63 26.49
N ALA A 230 -6.67 -5.40 25.43
CA ALA A 230 -8.11 -5.65 25.41
C ALA A 230 -8.51 -6.43 24.15
N ILE A 231 -9.44 -7.37 24.33
CA ILE A 231 -10.17 -8.02 23.24
C ILE A 231 -11.54 -7.34 23.17
N VAL A 232 -11.83 -6.68 22.05
CA VAL A 232 -13.13 -6.02 21.81
C VAL A 232 -14.01 -6.98 21.01
N PHE A 233 -15.21 -7.25 21.54
CA PHE A 233 -16.15 -8.18 20.94
C PHE A 233 -17.18 -7.44 20.07
N PRO A 234 -17.73 -8.09 19.02
CA PRO A 234 -18.72 -7.48 18.12
C PRO A 234 -19.96 -6.95 18.83
N GLU A 235 -20.33 -7.52 19.98
CA GLU A 235 -21.46 -7.08 20.80
C GLU A 235 -21.19 -5.76 21.55
N GLY A 236 -19.99 -5.17 21.38
CA GLY A 236 -19.63 -3.86 21.90
C GLY A 236 -19.08 -3.85 23.32
N PHE A 237 -18.81 -5.01 23.92
CA PHE A 237 -18.09 -5.12 25.19
C PHE A 237 -16.63 -5.53 24.95
N PHE A 238 -15.77 -5.28 25.93
CA PHE A 238 -14.38 -5.72 25.90
C PHE A 238 -14.00 -6.53 27.14
N ILE A 239 -12.93 -7.32 27.02
CA ILE A 239 -12.27 -8.00 28.14
C ILE A 239 -10.80 -7.58 28.12
N THR A 240 -10.28 -7.11 29.25
CA THR A 240 -8.85 -6.84 29.40
C THR A 240 -8.10 -8.07 29.86
N VAL A 241 -6.83 -8.16 29.44
CA VAL A 241 -5.90 -9.22 29.83
C VAL A 241 -4.86 -8.63 30.78
N SER A 242 -4.61 -9.27 31.91
CA SER A 242 -3.50 -8.97 32.81
C SER A 242 -2.43 -10.05 32.80
N HIS A 243 -1.19 -9.68 33.11
CA HIS A 243 -0.10 -10.64 33.23
C HIS A 243 -0.29 -11.53 34.48
N PRO A 244 -0.09 -12.86 34.39
CA PRO A 244 0.46 -13.60 33.26
C PRO A 244 -0.55 -14.15 32.24
N LEU A 245 -1.88 -14.01 32.44
CA LEU A 245 -2.99 -14.25 31.47
C LEU A 245 -4.33 -14.33 32.25
N GLU A 246 -4.64 -13.33 33.08
CA GLU A 246 -5.97 -13.26 33.71
C GLU A 246 -6.89 -12.37 32.90
N PHE A 247 -8.16 -12.76 32.81
CA PHE A 247 -9.18 -12.01 32.09
C PHE A 247 -10.03 -11.21 33.06
N SER A 248 -10.30 -9.95 32.74
CA SER A 248 -11.23 -9.14 33.51
C SER A 248 -12.67 -9.63 33.38
N SER A 249 -13.55 -9.12 34.24
CA SER A 249 -14.99 -9.11 33.92
C SER A 249 -15.25 -8.33 32.62
N PRO A 250 -16.38 -8.56 31.92
CA PRO A 250 -16.78 -7.73 30.79
C PRO A 250 -16.76 -6.24 31.14
N ASN A 251 -16.14 -5.42 30.29
CA ASN A 251 -15.89 -3.99 30.45
C ASN A 251 -15.03 -3.61 31.67
N GLY A 252 -14.39 -4.59 32.32
CA GLY A 252 -13.41 -4.35 33.37
C GLY A 252 -12.10 -3.86 32.76
N ILE A 253 -11.52 -2.80 33.32
CA ILE A 253 -10.22 -2.27 32.92
C ILE A 253 -9.20 -2.73 33.96
N VAL A 254 -8.33 -3.66 33.56
CA VAL A 254 -7.21 -4.15 34.36
C VAL A 254 -5.93 -3.89 33.58
N VAL A 255 -4.91 -3.38 34.28
CA VAL A 255 -3.61 -3.11 33.66
C VAL A 255 -2.90 -4.43 33.33
N TYR A 256 -2.31 -4.51 32.15
CA TYR A 256 -1.47 -5.65 31.78
C TYR A 256 -0.15 -5.61 32.54
N GLN A 257 0.53 -4.46 32.48
CA GLN A 257 1.75 -4.16 33.21
C GLN A 257 1.81 -2.66 33.47
N ALA A 258 2.08 -2.26 34.71
CA ALA A 258 2.15 -0.86 35.10
C ALA A 258 3.61 -0.36 35.10
N ASN A 259 3.79 0.95 34.89
CA ASN A 259 5.09 1.64 34.92
C ASN A 259 6.17 0.97 34.03
N VAL A 260 5.81 0.65 32.80
CA VAL A 260 6.76 0.11 31.82
C VAL A 260 7.60 1.26 31.30
N GLU A 261 8.91 1.20 31.54
CA GLU A 261 9.88 2.08 30.90
C GLU A 261 10.10 1.59 29.46
N ILE A 262 9.67 2.39 28.49
CA ILE A 262 9.96 2.20 27.07
C ILE A 262 11.25 2.98 26.78
N ALA A 263 12.28 2.29 26.30
CA ALA A 263 13.59 2.85 25.99
C ALA A 263 14.22 2.20 24.76
#